data_AF-S3N4B0-F1
#
_entry.id   AF-S3N4B0-F1
#
_cell.length_a   1.000
_cell.length_b   1.000
_cell.length_c   1.000
_cell.angle_alpha   90.00
_cell.angle_beta   90.00
_cell.angle_gamma   90.00
#
_symmetry.space_group_name_H-M   'P 1'
#
loop_
_entity.id
_entity.type
_entity.pdbx_description
1 polymer ?
#
loop_
_entity_poly.entity_id
_entity_poly.type
_entity_poly.pdbx_seq_one_letter_code
_entity_poly.pdbx_strand_id
1 'polypeptide(L)'
;MKLPQKIRNFIGNNRLIVNKVGQSPSDVYCFERNRETFFLKVSSVQYATTTYSVAREAQMMLWLADKINVPELVFSEIDQNFEYMLSKSIDAQPISDLSLAQSELIMLYQDVLSQLRSVPVQNCPFNSDINSRLQESQYFMEIGLLNQVDDENIDIELWGEHQSYLELWTELNNHRVKENLVFTHGDITDSNIFVDQSNKIYFLDLGRAGLADEFVDIAFVERCLREDGSEESAQKFLKQLSFDDLSKRQYFLKLDELN
;
A
#
# COMPACT_ATOMS: atom_id res chain seq x y z
N MET A 1 -7.28 -17.74 -17.28
CA MET A 1 -5.87 -17.99 -16.94
C MET A 1 -5.68 -19.43 -16.49
N LYS A 2 -4.58 -20.10 -16.86
CA LYS A 2 -4.26 -21.45 -16.37
C LYS A 2 -3.33 -21.32 -15.17
N LEU A 3 -3.83 -21.62 -13.98
CA LEU A 3 -3.07 -21.51 -12.74
C LEU A 3 -1.90 -22.53 -12.69
N PRO A 4 -0.75 -22.16 -12.09
CA PRO A 4 0.35 -23.09 -11.79
C PRO A 4 -0.11 -24.35 -11.05
N GLN A 5 0.61 -25.47 -11.24
CA GLN A 5 0.19 -26.78 -10.71
C GLN A 5 0.05 -26.77 -9.19
N LYS A 6 0.97 -26.10 -8.47
CA LYS A 6 0.93 -25.98 -7.01
C LYS A 6 -0.33 -25.25 -6.53
N ILE A 7 -0.68 -24.14 -7.20
CA ILE A 7 -1.91 -23.38 -6.92
C ILE A 7 -3.15 -24.22 -7.21
N ARG A 8 -3.21 -24.89 -8.37
CA ARG A 8 -4.33 -25.78 -8.69
C ARG A 8 -4.49 -26.92 -7.70
N ASN A 9 -3.39 -27.51 -7.24
CA ASN A 9 -3.41 -28.56 -6.23
C ASN A 9 -3.92 -28.04 -4.87
N PHE A 10 -3.55 -26.81 -4.51
CA PHE A 10 -3.99 -26.22 -3.25
C PHE A 10 -5.47 -25.83 -3.28
N ILE A 11 -5.92 -25.14 -4.35
CA ILE A 11 -7.31 -24.71 -4.50
C ILE A 11 -8.23 -25.92 -4.71
N GLY A 12 -7.77 -26.94 -5.45
CA GLY A 12 -8.58 -28.11 -5.79
C GLY A 12 -9.80 -27.72 -6.62
N ASN A 13 -10.98 -28.14 -6.17
CA ASN A 13 -12.26 -27.85 -6.84
C ASN A 13 -13.01 -26.65 -6.22
N ASN A 14 -12.38 -25.91 -5.30
CA ASN A 14 -13.03 -24.77 -4.67
C ASN A 14 -13.27 -23.66 -5.69
N ARG A 15 -14.44 -23.03 -5.61
CA ARG A 15 -14.82 -21.93 -6.50
C ARG A 15 -14.08 -20.67 -6.08
N LEU A 16 -13.36 -20.07 -7.02
CA LEU A 16 -12.80 -18.73 -6.86
C LEU A 16 -13.90 -17.69 -7.04
N ILE A 17 -14.04 -16.80 -6.07
CA ILE A 17 -14.94 -15.64 -6.10
C ILE A 17 -14.06 -14.42 -6.31
N VAL A 18 -14.34 -13.63 -7.34
CA VAL A 18 -13.60 -12.39 -7.61
C VAL A 18 -13.90 -11.40 -6.49
N ASN A 19 -12.85 -10.89 -5.85
CA ASN A 19 -12.93 -9.72 -4.99
C ASN A 19 -12.67 -8.48 -5.84
N LYS A 20 -13.63 -7.55 -5.87
CA LYS A 20 -13.54 -6.31 -6.65
C LYS A 20 -13.14 -5.10 -5.80
N VAL A 21 -12.78 -5.33 -4.54
CA VAL A 21 -12.26 -4.28 -3.66
C VAL A 21 -10.79 -4.05 -4.01
N GLY A 22 -10.42 -2.80 -4.29
CA GLY A 22 -9.07 -2.37 -4.66
C GLY A 22 -9.00 -1.72 -6.04
N GLN A 23 -8.07 -0.78 -6.20
CA GLN A 23 -7.83 -0.06 -7.47
C GLN A 23 -6.53 -0.50 -8.16
N SER A 24 -5.81 -1.46 -7.57
CA SER A 24 -4.54 -1.97 -8.11
C SER A 24 -4.75 -2.76 -9.43
N PRO A 25 -3.70 -2.90 -10.27
CA PRO A 25 -3.76 -3.73 -11.48
C PRO A 25 -3.76 -5.25 -11.20
N SER A 26 -3.85 -5.67 -9.94
CA SER A 26 -3.87 -7.08 -9.53
C SER A 26 -5.29 -7.62 -9.43
N ASP A 27 -5.49 -8.87 -9.87
CA ASP A 27 -6.72 -9.60 -9.60
C ASP A 27 -6.67 -10.24 -8.21
N VAL A 28 -7.73 -10.10 -7.42
CA VAL A 28 -7.87 -10.77 -6.12
C VAL A 28 -9.05 -11.76 -6.16
N TYR A 29 -8.81 -12.98 -5.71
CA TYR A 29 -9.83 -14.02 -5.60
C TYR A 29 -9.90 -14.56 -4.18
N CYS A 30 -11.11 -14.78 -3.65
CA CYS A 30 -11.31 -15.49 -2.39
C CYS A 30 -11.93 -16.88 -2.61
N PHE A 31 -11.60 -17.81 -1.72
CA PHE A 31 -12.22 -19.13 -1.66
C PHE A 31 -12.11 -19.73 -0.26
N GLU A 32 -13.02 -20.64 0.06
CA GLU A 32 -12.97 -21.40 1.30
C GLU A 32 -12.34 -22.78 1.07
N ARG A 33 -11.54 -23.23 2.04
CA ARG A 33 -11.04 -24.61 2.11
C ARG A 33 -10.94 -25.02 3.56
N ASN A 34 -11.49 -26.19 3.92
CA ASN A 34 -11.46 -26.72 5.28
C ASN A 34 -11.98 -25.75 6.37
N ARG A 35 -12.98 -24.91 6.04
CA ARG A 35 -13.52 -23.84 6.92
C ARG A 35 -12.55 -22.68 7.21
N GLU A 36 -11.47 -22.57 6.45
CA GLU A 36 -10.62 -21.38 6.41
C GLU A 36 -10.85 -20.65 5.08
N THR A 37 -10.78 -19.32 5.11
CA THR A 37 -10.85 -18.47 3.92
C THR A 37 -9.44 -18.11 3.47
N PHE A 38 -9.23 -18.12 2.16
CA PHE A 38 -7.95 -17.81 1.53
C PHE A 38 -8.14 -16.74 0.46
N PHE A 39 -7.09 -15.95 0.25
CA PHE A 39 -7.01 -14.96 -0.81
C PHE A 39 -5.86 -15.29 -1.77
N LEU A 40 -6.17 -15.32 -3.06
CA LEU A 40 -5.19 -15.43 -4.15
C LEU A 40 -5.10 -14.06 -4.84
N LYS A 41 -3.95 -13.39 -4.71
CA LYS A 41 -3.62 -12.18 -5.46
C LYS A 41 -2.76 -12.55 -6.67
N VAL A 42 -3.03 -11.94 -7.81
CA VAL A 42 -2.36 -12.23 -9.09
C VAL A 42 -2.03 -10.94 -9.81
N SER A 43 -0.78 -10.76 -10.24
CA SER A 43 -0.39 -9.64 -11.11
C SER A 43 0.38 -10.13 -12.33
N SER A 44 0.34 -9.35 -13.41
CA SER A 44 1.14 -9.60 -14.61
C SER A 44 2.63 -9.41 -14.32
N VAL A 45 3.50 -10.24 -14.90
CA VAL A 45 4.97 -10.09 -14.80
C VAL A 45 5.49 -8.74 -15.33
N GLN A 46 4.67 -7.99 -16.07
CA GLN A 46 5.00 -6.61 -16.44
C GLN A 46 5.18 -5.68 -15.24
N TYR A 47 4.65 -6.05 -14.07
CA TYR A 47 4.78 -5.32 -12.79
C TYR A 47 5.88 -5.88 -11.88
N ALA A 48 6.64 -6.89 -12.32
CA ALA A 48 7.59 -7.61 -11.46
C ALA A 48 8.71 -6.71 -10.87
N THR A 49 9.02 -5.59 -11.52
CA THR A 49 10.03 -4.63 -11.05
C THR A 49 9.44 -3.45 -10.29
N THR A 50 8.15 -3.49 -9.97
CA THR A 50 7.40 -2.36 -9.39
C THR A 50 6.81 -2.76 -8.04
N THR A 51 6.27 -1.78 -7.32
CA THR A 51 5.53 -1.93 -6.07
C THR A 51 4.18 -2.65 -6.24
N TYR A 52 3.73 -2.88 -7.49
CA TYR A 52 2.60 -3.75 -7.81
C TYR A 52 3.00 -5.22 -8.03
N SER A 53 4.28 -5.57 -7.88
CA SER A 53 4.72 -6.96 -7.87
C SER A 53 4.09 -7.70 -6.69
N VAL A 54 3.34 -8.76 -7.01
CA VAL A 54 2.75 -9.65 -6.00
C VAL A 54 3.84 -10.50 -5.35
N ALA A 55 4.94 -10.78 -6.07
CA ALA A 55 6.11 -11.43 -5.49
C ALA A 55 6.80 -10.53 -4.45
N ARG A 56 6.92 -9.23 -4.73
CA ARG A 56 7.43 -8.23 -3.79
C ARG A 56 6.58 -8.18 -2.52
N GLU A 57 5.26 -8.07 -2.66
CA GLU A 57 4.33 -8.08 -1.53
C GLU A 57 4.46 -9.36 -0.69
N ALA A 58 4.53 -10.53 -1.33
CA ALA A 58 4.72 -11.80 -0.63
C ALA A 58 6.05 -11.85 0.15
N GLN A 59 7.14 -11.35 -0.43
CA GLN A 59 8.43 -11.28 0.26
C GLN A 59 8.38 -10.32 1.45
N MET A 60 7.67 -9.20 1.32
CA MET A 60 7.49 -8.25 2.42
C MET A 60 6.63 -8.85 3.55
N MET A 61 5.52 -9.51 3.20
CA MET A 61 4.66 -10.21 4.17
C MET A 61 5.43 -11.28 4.95
N LEU A 62 6.26 -12.07 4.26
CA LEU A 62 7.14 -13.05 4.92
C LEU A 62 8.15 -12.39 5.85
N TRP A 63 8.74 -11.26 5.45
CA TRP A 63 9.69 -10.51 6.27
C TRP A 63 9.03 -9.85 7.49
N LEU A 64 7.77 -9.44 7.41
CA LEU A 64 7.06 -8.77 8.50
C LEU A 64 6.36 -9.71 9.49
N ALA A 65 6.19 -10.98 9.14
CA ALA A 65 5.39 -11.94 9.91
C ALA A 65 5.79 -12.09 11.40
N ASP A 66 7.03 -11.78 11.77
CA ASP A 66 7.54 -11.81 13.14
C ASP A 66 7.73 -10.42 13.77
N LYS A 67 7.31 -9.35 13.08
CA LYS A 67 7.54 -7.94 13.48
C LYS A 67 6.24 -7.21 13.77
N ILE A 68 5.24 -7.34 12.88
CA ILE A 68 3.91 -6.74 13.00
C ILE A 68 2.85 -7.74 12.50
N ASN A 69 1.57 -7.50 12.77
CA ASN A 69 0.55 -8.42 12.30
C ASN A 69 0.27 -8.20 10.81
N VAL A 70 0.46 -9.24 10.02
CA VAL A 70 0.17 -9.30 8.59
C VAL A 70 -0.56 -10.63 8.30
N PRO A 71 -1.24 -10.79 7.16
CA PRO A 71 -1.82 -12.07 6.77
C PRO A 71 -0.76 -13.19 6.74
N GLU A 72 -1.18 -14.42 7.06
CA GLU A 72 -0.29 -15.58 6.93
C GLU A 72 -0.08 -15.92 5.45
N LEU A 73 1.14 -15.75 4.95
CA LEU A 73 1.53 -16.20 3.62
C LEU A 73 1.57 -17.73 3.57
N VAL A 74 0.79 -18.33 2.68
CA VAL A 74 0.79 -19.79 2.45
C VAL A 74 1.88 -20.17 1.45
N PHE A 75 1.93 -19.49 0.31
CA PHE A 75 3.04 -19.56 -0.65
C PHE A 75 2.92 -18.45 -1.71
N SER A 76 4.03 -18.21 -2.41
CA SER A 76 4.06 -17.46 -3.67
C SER A 76 4.62 -18.31 -4.80
N GLU A 77 4.24 -18.01 -6.04
CA GLU A 77 4.73 -18.65 -7.26
C GLU A 77 4.82 -17.62 -8.39
N ILE A 78 5.70 -17.87 -9.36
CA ILE A 78 5.85 -17.04 -10.56
C ILE A 78 5.87 -17.98 -11.77
N ASP A 79 5.15 -17.63 -12.83
CA ASP A 79 5.28 -18.27 -14.14
C ASP A 79 5.69 -17.27 -15.23
N GLN A 80 5.59 -17.65 -16.50
CA GLN A 80 6.01 -16.81 -17.62
C GLN A 80 5.20 -15.52 -17.78
N ASN A 81 3.98 -15.46 -17.23
CA ASN A 81 3.04 -14.38 -17.46
C ASN A 81 2.57 -13.70 -16.18
N PHE A 82 2.57 -14.41 -15.04
CA PHE A 82 1.99 -13.90 -13.80
C PHE A 82 2.79 -14.23 -12.55
N GLU A 83 2.65 -13.36 -11.56
CA GLU A 83 3.04 -13.57 -10.17
C GLU A 83 1.80 -13.89 -9.33
N TYR A 84 1.98 -14.78 -8.36
CA TYR A 84 0.90 -15.30 -7.53
C TYR A 84 1.29 -15.26 -6.06
N MET A 85 0.37 -14.83 -5.21
CA MET A 85 0.48 -14.91 -3.76
C MET A 85 -0.81 -15.52 -3.21
N LEU A 86 -0.66 -16.52 -2.35
CA LEU A 86 -1.77 -17.08 -1.57
C LEU A 86 -1.57 -16.79 -0.09
N SER A 87 -2.56 -16.16 0.54
CA SER A 87 -2.57 -15.88 1.98
C SER A 87 -3.86 -16.39 2.64
N LYS A 88 -3.84 -16.54 3.96
CA LYS A 88 -5.05 -16.76 4.76
C LYS A 88 -5.78 -15.44 5.02
N SER A 89 -7.10 -15.52 5.16
CA SER A 89 -7.89 -14.43 5.72
C SER A 89 -7.48 -14.13 7.16
N ILE A 90 -7.61 -12.86 7.54
CA ILE A 90 -7.53 -12.44 8.94
C ILE A 90 -8.94 -12.29 9.52
N ASP A 91 -9.08 -12.51 10.82
CA ASP A 91 -10.33 -12.28 11.55
C ASP A 91 -10.36 -10.85 12.11
N ALA A 92 -10.43 -9.89 11.20
CA ALA A 92 -10.38 -8.45 11.48
C ALA A 92 -11.25 -7.70 10.45
N GLN A 93 -11.56 -6.43 10.74
CA GLN A 93 -12.32 -5.56 9.84
C GLN A 93 -11.47 -4.36 9.40
N PRO A 94 -11.62 -3.85 8.17
CA PRO A 94 -10.94 -2.63 7.75
C PRO A 94 -11.44 -1.43 8.57
N ILE A 95 -10.62 -0.39 8.72
CA ILE A 95 -11.01 0.85 9.40
C ILE A 95 -12.29 1.43 8.78
N SER A 96 -12.45 1.32 7.45
CA SER A 96 -13.64 1.77 6.70
C SER A 96 -14.96 1.22 7.25
N ASP A 97 -14.93 0.03 7.86
CA ASP A 97 -16.12 -0.66 8.37
C ASP A 97 -16.35 -0.40 9.86
N LEU A 98 -15.44 0.32 10.53
CA LEU A 98 -15.52 0.64 11.94
C LEU A 98 -16.25 1.97 12.16
N SER A 99 -17.22 1.97 13.07
CA SER A 99 -17.87 3.20 13.54
C SER A 99 -17.07 3.83 14.68
N LEU A 100 -16.00 4.55 14.33
CA LEU A 100 -15.10 5.21 15.30
C LEU A 100 -15.46 6.68 15.51
N ALA A 101 -15.31 7.19 16.73
CA ALA A 101 -15.27 8.62 16.96
C ALA A 101 -13.97 9.22 16.38
N GLN A 102 -13.99 10.50 15.97
CA GLN A 102 -12.82 11.18 15.41
C GLN A 102 -11.56 11.09 16.31
N SER A 103 -11.73 11.16 17.64
CA SER A 103 -10.60 10.98 18.56
C SER A 103 -10.03 9.57 18.56
N GLU A 104 -10.87 8.55 18.37
CA GLU A 104 -10.44 7.16 18.31
C GLU A 104 -9.73 6.87 16.99
N LEU A 105 -10.21 7.43 15.88
CA LEU A 105 -9.56 7.33 14.57
C LEU A 105 -8.15 7.94 14.58
N ILE A 106 -7.98 9.13 15.18
CA ILE A 106 -6.66 9.76 15.34
C ILE A 106 -5.73 8.87 16.17
N MET A 107 -6.20 8.34 17.31
CA MET A 107 -5.40 7.45 18.15
C MET A 107 -5.01 6.17 17.42
N LEU A 108 -5.93 5.60 16.64
CA LEU A 108 -5.68 4.40 15.85
C LEU A 108 -4.59 4.64 14.80
N TYR A 109 -4.67 5.73 14.04
CA TYR A 109 -3.60 6.06 13.07
C TYR A 109 -2.27 6.42 13.74
N GLN A 110 -2.27 6.97 14.96
CA GLN A 110 -1.05 7.15 15.74
C GLN A 110 -0.42 5.81 16.12
N ASP A 111 -1.23 4.83 16.53
CA ASP A 111 -0.77 3.48 16.84
C ASP A 111 -0.26 2.76 15.59
N VAL A 112 -0.91 2.94 14.44
CA VAL A 112 -0.44 2.49 13.12
C VAL A 112 0.98 2.98 12.84
N LEU A 113 1.20 4.31 12.91
CA LEU A 113 2.51 4.91 12.65
C LEU A 113 3.56 4.48 13.68
N SER A 114 3.15 4.34 14.95
CA SER A 114 4.02 3.87 16.03
C SER A 114 4.51 2.44 15.78
N GLN A 115 3.61 1.52 15.39
CA GLN A 115 3.96 0.14 15.07
C GLN A 115 4.89 0.07 13.86
N LEU A 116 4.60 0.79 12.78
CA LEU A 116 5.46 0.82 11.58
C LEU A 116 6.86 1.35 11.91
N ARG A 117 6.97 2.44 12.68
CA ARG A 117 8.25 3.00 13.13
C ARG A 117 9.04 2.07 14.05
N SER A 118 8.37 1.14 14.73
CA SER A 118 9.03 0.17 15.60
C SER A 118 9.69 -0.98 14.82
N VAL A 119 9.34 -1.16 13.55
CA VAL A 119 9.91 -2.20 12.68
C VAL A 119 11.41 -1.91 12.44
N PRO A 120 12.32 -2.84 12.78
CA PRO A 120 13.74 -2.65 12.52
C PRO A 120 14.03 -2.59 11.03
N VAL A 121 14.74 -1.54 10.59
CA VAL A 121 15.10 -1.36 9.17
C VAL A 121 16.19 -2.32 8.68
N GLN A 122 16.87 -3.03 9.58
CA GLN A 122 17.96 -3.93 9.21
C GLN A 122 17.41 -5.11 8.39
N ASN A 123 18.06 -5.40 7.28
CA ASN A 123 17.66 -6.46 6.35
C ASN A 123 16.24 -6.29 5.79
N CYS A 124 15.68 -5.07 5.78
CA CYS A 124 14.47 -4.81 5.03
C CYS A 124 14.70 -5.19 3.56
N PRO A 125 13.83 -6.01 2.94
CA PRO A 125 14.09 -6.57 1.62
C PRO A 125 14.03 -5.52 0.50
N PHE A 126 13.38 -4.38 0.74
CA PHE A 126 13.11 -3.38 -0.28
C PHE A 126 13.31 -1.95 0.20
N ASN A 127 13.81 -1.13 -0.71
CA ASN A 127 13.71 0.32 -0.62
C ASN A 127 12.47 0.77 -1.39
N SER A 128 11.82 1.79 -0.86
CA SER A 128 10.71 2.53 -1.46
C SER A 128 11.01 4.04 -1.43
N ASP A 129 12.30 4.38 -1.47
CA ASP A 129 12.82 5.75 -1.45
C ASP A 129 12.42 6.52 -2.72
N ILE A 130 12.66 7.83 -2.72
CA ILE A 130 12.34 8.72 -3.84
C ILE A 130 12.96 8.21 -5.15
N ASN A 131 14.19 7.69 -5.10
CA ASN A 131 14.84 7.12 -6.29
C ASN A 131 14.03 5.96 -6.87
N SER A 132 13.65 5.01 -6.02
CA SER A 132 12.94 3.80 -6.42
C SER A 132 11.58 4.13 -7.02
N ARG A 133 10.82 5.04 -6.37
CA ARG A 133 9.48 5.47 -6.83
C ARG A 133 9.53 6.35 -8.09
N LEU A 134 10.56 7.19 -8.26
CA LEU A 134 10.73 7.95 -9.50
C LEU A 134 11.16 7.05 -10.68
N GLN A 135 11.96 6.01 -10.42
CA GLN A 135 12.30 5.02 -11.45
C GLN A 135 11.10 4.18 -11.85
N GLU A 136 10.27 3.80 -10.88
CA GLU A 136 9.01 3.08 -11.10
C GLU A 136 8.04 3.89 -11.97
N SER A 137 7.75 5.13 -11.59
CA SER A 137 6.89 6.03 -12.37
C SER A 137 7.43 6.28 -13.78
N GLN A 138 8.76 6.40 -13.93
CA GLN A 138 9.38 6.48 -15.26
C GLN A 138 9.09 5.23 -16.08
N TYR A 139 9.23 4.04 -15.50
CA TYR A 139 8.90 2.78 -16.17
C TYR A 139 7.43 2.75 -16.60
N PHE A 140 6.49 3.16 -15.74
CA PHE A 140 5.07 3.22 -16.09
C PHE A 140 4.77 4.15 -17.27
N MET A 141 5.44 5.30 -17.35
CA MET A 141 5.36 6.19 -18.52
C MET A 141 5.94 5.53 -19.78
N GLU A 142 7.08 4.86 -19.68
CA GLU A 142 7.75 4.20 -20.82
C GLU A 142 6.93 3.06 -21.43
N ILE A 143 6.25 2.26 -20.61
CA ILE A 143 5.39 1.17 -21.07
C ILE A 143 3.95 1.60 -21.36
N GLY A 144 3.66 2.89 -21.17
CA GLY A 144 2.39 3.50 -21.52
C GLY A 144 1.23 3.22 -20.56
N LEU A 145 1.53 2.90 -19.30
CA LEU A 145 0.53 2.81 -18.23
C LEU A 145 0.17 4.17 -17.65
N LEU A 146 1.03 5.19 -17.81
CA LEU A 146 0.78 6.59 -17.42
C LEU A 146 0.88 7.52 -18.65
N ASN A 147 -0.07 7.39 -19.57
CA ASN A 147 -0.03 8.13 -20.85
C ASN A 147 -0.94 9.36 -20.91
N GLN A 148 -2.06 9.34 -20.21
CA GLN A 148 -3.03 10.44 -20.19
C GLN A 148 -3.56 10.59 -18.77
N VAL A 149 -3.66 11.85 -18.35
CA VAL A 149 -4.36 12.22 -17.12
C VAL A 149 -5.80 11.74 -17.26
N ASP A 150 -6.22 10.81 -16.42
CA ASP A 150 -7.64 10.48 -16.28
C ASP A 150 -8.23 11.45 -15.27
N ASP A 151 -8.96 12.46 -15.75
CA ASP A 151 -9.54 13.54 -14.94
C ASP A 151 -10.38 13.02 -13.76
N GLU A 152 -10.90 11.78 -13.83
CA GLU A 152 -11.73 11.19 -12.78
C GLU A 152 -10.94 10.72 -11.54
N ASN A 153 -9.61 10.58 -11.62
CA ASN A 153 -8.78 10.01 -10.57
C ASN A 153 -7.63 10.92 -10.09
N ILE A 154 -7.57 12.18 -10.55
CA ILE A 154 -6.53 13.11 -10.12
C ILE A 154 -6.99 14.04 -9.01
N ASP A 155 -6.11 14.25 -8.03
CA ASP A 155 -6.28 15.34 -7.09
C ASP A 155 -5.83 16.65 -7.75
N ILE A 156 -6.79 17.44 -8.22
CA ILE A 156 -6.56 18.72 -8.90
C ILE A 156 -5.74 19.68 -8.02
N GLU A 157 -5.87 19.63 -6.70
CA GLU A 157 -5.08 20.48 -5.79
C GLU A 157 -3.61 20.06 -5.75
N LEU A 158 -3.33 18.75 -5.78
CA LEU A 158 -1.97 18.22 -5.84
C LEU A 158 -1.33 18.41 -7.22
N TRP A 159 -2.09 18.22 -8.29
CA TRP A 159 -1.62 18.40 -9.65
C TRP A 159 -1.35 19.87 -9.98
N GLY A 160 -2.13 20.80 -9.44
CA GLY A 160 -1.94 22.23 -9.68
C GLY A 160 -1.99 22.57 -11.17
N GLU A 161 -0.91 23.14 -11.72
CA GLU A 161 -0.86 23.58 -13.12
C GLU A 161 -0.31 22.51 -14.10
N HIS A 162 0.13 21.35 -13.61
CA HIS A 162 0.72 20.29 -14.46
C HIS A 162 -0.29 19.74 -15.46
N GLN A 163 0.11 19.61 -16.71
CA GLN A 163 -0.72 19.11 -17.81
C GLN A 163 -0.36 17.67 -18.22
N SER A 164 0.68 17.08 -17.61
CA SER A 164 1.07 15.69 -17.85
C SER A 164 1.86 15.09 -16.69
N TYR A 165 1.85 13.75 -16.59
CA TYR A 165 2.69 13.00 -15.66
C TYR A 165 4.18 13.32 -15.83
N LEU A 166 4.65 13.59 -17.05
CA LEU A 166 6.06 13.95 -17.32
C LEU A 166 6.44 15.29 -16.70
N GLU A 167 5.54 16.28 -16.72
CA GLU A 167 5.78 17.58 -16.09
C GLU A 167 5.88 17.44 -14.56
N LEU A 168 4.94 16.71 -13.94
CA LEU A 168 4.95 16.43 -12.51
C LEU A 168 6.20 15.62 -12.10
N TRP A 169 6.54 14.57 -12.86
CA TRP A 169 7.75 13.79 -12.64
C TRP A 169 9.01 14.66 -12.72
N THR A 170 9.07 15.59 -13.69
CA THR A 170 10.20 16.51 -13.86
C THR A 170 10.32 17.48 -12.70
N GLU A 171 9.20 18.00 -12.18
CA GLU A 171 9.18 18.83 -10.97
C GLU A 171 9.79 18.07 -9.78
N LEU A 172 9.25 16.89 -9.47
CA LEU A 172 9.66 16.10 -8.31
C LEU A 172 11.12 15.64 -8.44
N ASN A 173 11.55 15.22 -9.63
CA ASN A 173 12.91 14.80 -9.87
C ASN A 173 13.93 15.93 -9.65
N ASN A 174 13.56 17.18 -9.97
CA ASN A 174 14.40 18.37 -9.80
C ASN A 174 14.34 18.96 -8.38
N HIS A 175 13.24 18.78 -7.64
CA HIS A 175 12.98 19.39 -6.34
C HIS A 175 12.80 18.36 -5.22
N ARG A 176 13.72 17.40 -5.14
CA ARG A 176 13.67 16.32 -4.16
C ARG A 176 13.80 16.85 -2.73
N VAL A 177 12.94 16.35 -1.84
CA VAL A 177 13.08 16.54 -0.40
C VAL A 177 14.14 15.61 0.18
N LYS A 178 14.72 15.97 1.34
CA LYS A 178 15.68 15.11 2.04
C LYS A 178 14.96 13.96 2.73
N GLU A 179 15.42 12.74 2.48
CA GLU A 179 14.86 11.52 3.08
C GLU A 179 15.53 11.15 4.42
N ASN A 180 14.70 10.78 5.40
CA ASN A 180 15.06 10.12 6.65
C ASN A 180 14.43 8.72 6.62
N LEU A 181 15.19 7.73 6.17
CA LEU A 181 14.66 6.39 5.92
C LEU A 181 14.25 5.67 7.21
N VAL A 182 12.98 5.32 7.26
CA VAL A 182 12.36 4.42 8.24
C VAL A 182 11.62 3.32 7.49
N PHE A 183 11.10 2.33 8.21
CA PHE A 183 10.16 1.40 7.58
C PHE A 183 8.81 2.09 7.40
N THR A 184 8.25 2.01 6.20
CA THR A 184 6.95 2.59 5.85
C THR A 184 6.05 1.55 5.20
N HIS A 185 4.74 1.72 5.36
CA HIS A 185 3.73 0.96 4.62
C HIS A 185 3.66 1.40 3.15
N GLY A 186 3.72 2.71 2.89
CA GLY A 186 3.70 3.27 1.54
C GLY A 186 2.32 3.35 0.88
N ASP A 187 1.26 2.94 1.59
CA ASP A 187 -0.13 2.96 1.10
C ASP A 187 -1.15 2.82 2.25
N ILE A 188 -1.03 3.69 3.26
CA ILE A 188 -1.96 3.65 4.40
C ILE A 188 -3.31 4.18 3.94
N THR A 189 -4.33 3.33 4.01
CA THR A 189 -5.73 3.68 3.76
C THR A 189 -6.63 3.01 4.80
N ASP A 190 -7.87 3.48 4.89
CA ASP A 190 -8.90 2.89 5.75
C ASP A 190 -9.30 1.45 5.35
N SER A 191 -8.94 1.03 4.13
CA SER A 191 -9.19 -0.28 3.55
C SER A 191 -7.98 -1.22 3.55
N ASN A 192 -6.77 -0.70 3.86
CA ASN A 192 -5.54 -1.50 3.98
C ASN A 192 -5.14 -1.77 5.44
N ILE A 193 -5.68 -1.00 6.39
CA ILE A 193 -5.46 -1.19 7.82
C ILE A 193 -6.68 -1.86 8.44
N PHE A 194 -6.46 -2.96 9.15
CA PHE A 194 -7.51 -3.78 9.75
C PHE A 194 -7.36 -3.85 11.27
N VAL A 195 -8.48 -3.95 11.98
CA VAL A 195 -8.52 -4.07 13.44
C VAL A 195 -9.36 -5.30 13.84
N ASP A 196 -8.82 -6.15 14.71
CA ASP A 196 -9.57 -7.27 15.28
C ASP A 196 -10.35 -6.89 16.55
N GLN A 197 -11.15 -7.82 17.06
CA GLN A 197 -11.97 -7.61 18.27
C GLN A 197 -11.16 -7.33 19.54
N SER A 198 -9.84 -7.60 19.53
CA SER A 198 -8.91 -7.31 20.62
C SER A 198 -8.10 -6.03 20.39
N ASN A 199 -8.50 -5.20 19.43
CA ASN A 199 -7.81 -3.98 19.00
C ASN A 199 -6.40 -4.20 18.45
N LYS A 200 -6.09 -5.38 17.91
CA LYS A 200 -4.82 -5.57 17.20
C LYS A 200 -4.95 -5.04 15.78
N ILE A 201 -3.90 -4.34 15.35
CA ILE A 201 -3.79 -3.75 14.02
C ILE A 201 -3.10 -4.75 13.10
N TYR A 202 -3.68 -4.96 11.91
CA TYR A 202 -3.13 -5.77 10.82
C TYR A 202 -2.92 -4.89 9.60
N PHE A 203 -1.82 -5.15 8.89
CA PHE A 203 -1.38 -4.40 7.72
C PHE A 203 -1.51 -5.26 6.46
N LEU A 204 -2.24 -4.76 5.47
CA LEU A 204 -2.50 -5.43 4.18
C LEU A 204 -2.03 -4.52 3.03
N ASP A 205 -1.87 -5.12 1.85
CA ASP A 205 -1.33 -4.46 0.66
C ASP A 205 0.08 -3.87 0.85
N LEU A 206 1.01 -4.79 1.12
CA LEU A 206 2.41 -4.47 1.47
C LEU A 206 3.32 -4.34 0.24
N GLY A 207 2.75 -4.17 -0.96
CA GLY A 207 3.53 -4.06 -2.20
C GLY A 207 4.42 -2.82 -2.21
N ARG A 208 3.91 -1.69 -1.70
CA ARG A 208 4.63 -0.41 -1.60
C ARG A 208 5.51 -0.28 -0.36
N ALA A 209 5.38 -1.19 0.60
CA ALA A 209 6.15 -1.15 1.83
C ALA A 209 7.65 -1.32 1.57
N GLY A 210 8.46 -0.70 2.43
CA GLY A 210 9.92 -0.66 2.29
C GLY A 210 10.54 0.47 3.08
N LEU A 211 11.83 0.71 2.85
CA LEU A 211 12.52 1.87 3.43
C LEU A 211 12.18 3.13 2.65
N ALA A 212 11.51 4.09 3.30
CA ALA A 212 11.19 5.40 2.74
C ALA A 212 11.17 6.47 3.85
N ASP A 213 10.96 7.74 3.48
CA ASP A 213 10.81 8.80 4.47
C ASP A 213 9.50 8.63 5.27
N GLU A 214 9.52 8.95 6.56
CA GLU A 214 8.33 8.83 7.42
C GLU A 214 7.13 9.66 6.94
N PHE A 215 7.39 10.73 6.18
CA PHE A 215 6.34 11.59 5.64
C PHE A 215 5.53 10.94 4.52
N VAL A 216 5.97 9.80 3.98
CA VAL A 216 5.12 8.96 3.13
C VAL A 216 3.88 8.56 3.93
N ASP A 217 4.04 7.83 5.02
CA ASP A 217 2.91 7.32 5.79
C ASP A 217 2.15 8.44 6.52
N ILE A 218 2.83 9.48 7.01
CA ILE A 218 2.16 10.63 7.66
C ILE A 218 1.22 11.35 6.70
N ALA A 219 1.62 11.55 5.44
CA ALA A 219 0.80 12.27 4.47
C ALA A 219 -0.46 11.48 4.10
N PHE A 220 -0.34 10.15 3.97
CA PHE A 220 -1.49 9.28 3.76
C PHE A 220 -2.44 9.28 4.96
N VAL A 221 -1.92 9.17 6.19
CA VAL A 221 -2.74 9.27 7.41
C VAL A 221 -3.49 10.60 7.48
N GLU A 222 -2.83 11.70 7.17
CA GLU A 222 -3.47 13.01 7.13
C GLU A 222 -4.59 13.06 6.07
N ARG A 223 -4.35 12.52 4.86
CA ARG A 223 -5.35 12.41 3.79
C ARG A 223 -6.57 11.60 4.27
N CYS A 224 -6.38 10.40 4.81
CA CYS A 224 -7.46 9.58 5.35
C CYS A 224 -8.22 10.27 6.49
N LEU A 225 -7.52 10.94 7.42
CA LEU A 225 -8.19 11.67 8.50
C LEU A 225 -9.06 12.83 8.00
N ARG A 226 -8.69 13.45 6.87
CA ARG A 226 -9.49 14.49 6.22
C ARG A 226 -10.73 13.91 5.55
N GLU A 227 -10.58 12.76 4.87
CA GLU A 227 -11.63 12.07 4.12
C GLU A 227 -12.65 11.37 5.02
N ASP A 228 -12.17 10.56 5.97
CA ASP A 228 -13.00 9.70 6.83
C ASP A 228 -13.45 10.41 8.11
N GLY A 229 -12.68 11.40 8.54
CA GLY A 229 -12.90 12.15 9.76
C GLY A 229 -13.39 13.57 9.51
N SER A 230 -12.45 14.50 9.55
CA SER A 230 -12.68 15.92 9.32
C SER A 230 -11.35 16.67 9.13
N GLU A 231 -11.41 17.83 8.49
CA GLU A 231 -10.26 18.76 8.42
C GLU A 231 -9.72 19.10 9.82
N GLU A 232 -10.58 19.25 10.83
CA GLU A 232 -10.16 19.45 12.22
C GLU A 232 -9.38 18.26 12.78
N SER A 233 -9.77 17.03 12.41
CA SER A 233 -9.09 15.80 12.84
C SER A 233 -7.69 15.70 12.25
N ALA A 234 -7.54 15.96 10.95
CA ALA A 234 -6.24 16.01 10.28
C ALA A 234 -5.33 17.06 10.93
N GLN A 235 -5.83 18.29 11.16
CA GLN A 235 -5.05 19.35 11.81
C GLN A 235 -4.67 19.00 13.26
N LYS A 236 -5.56 18.33 13.99
CA LYS A 236 -5.28 17.87 15.36
C LYS A 236 -4.19 16.81 15.37
N PHE A 237 -4.23 15.85 14.44
CA PHE A 237 -3.20 14.85 14.26
C PHE A 237 -1.83 15.49 13.97
N LEU A 238 -1.75 16.40 13.00
CA LEU A 238 -0.50 17.09 12.66
C LEU A 238 0.11 17.85 13.85
N LYS A 239 -0.72 18.54 14.65
CA LYS A 239 -0.29 19.23 15.88
C LYS A 239 0.25 18.30 16.96
N GLN A 240 -0.07 17.01 16.90
CA GLN A 240 0.40 15.99 17.84
C GLN A 240 1.70 15.32 17.38
N LEU A 241 2.13 15.53 16.13
CA LEU A 241 3.44 15.08 15.67
C LEU A 241 4.55 15.81 16.43
N SER A 242 5.67 15.12 16.67
CA SER A 242 6.87 15.75 17.21
C SER A 242 7.46 16.77 16.22
N PHE A 243 7.23 16.57 14.92
CA PHE A 243 7.67 17.41 13.83
C PHE A 243 6.73 17.24 12.63
N ASP A 244 6.28 18.35 12.03
CA ASP A 244 5.51 18.38 10.78
C ASP A 244 6.29 19.20 9.72
N ASP A 245 6.23 18.74 8.47
CA ASP A 245 6.85 19.35 7.30
C ASP A 245 5.88 19.27 6.11
N LEU A 246 5.19 20.38 5.86
CA LEU A 246 4.23 20.49 4.77
C LEU A 246 4.85 20.20 3.40
N SER A 247 6.12 20.60 3.19
CA SER A 247 6.79 20.40 1.90
C SER A 247 6.99 18.91 1.60
N LYS A 248 7.32 18.12 2.63
CA LYS A 248 7.41 16.67 2.51
C LYS A 248 6.06 16.01 2.29
N ARG A 249 5.03 16.41 3.04
CA ARG A 249 3.67 15.86 2.86
C ARG A 249 3.19 16.05 1.43
N GLN A 250 3.28 17.27 0.91
CA GLN A 250 2.91 17.58 -0.47
C GLN A 250 3.77 16.83 -1.49
N TYR A 251 5.07 16.72 -1.26
CA TYR A 251 5.97 15.99 -2.15
C TYR A 251 5.58 14.51 -2.28
N PHE A 252 5.32 13.83 -1.16
CA PHE A 252 5.00 12.40 -1.18
C PHE A 252 3.58 12.11 -1.69
N LEU A 253 2.61 13.01 -1.46
CA LEU A 253 1.30 12.92 -2.10
C LEU A 253 1.40 13.10 -3.62
N LYS A 254 2.14 14.09 -4.10
CA LYS A 254 2.41 14.25 -5.55
C LYS A 254 3.14 13.06 -6.16
N LEU A 255 4.05 12.43 -5.41
CA LEU A 255 4.74 11.23 -5.87
C LEU A 255 3.80 10.03 -5.95
N ASP A 256 2.76 9.97 -5.13
CA ASP A 256 1.70 8.96 -5.20
C ASP A 256 0.92 9.07 -6.52
N GLU A 257 0.61 10.28 -6.98
CA GLU A 257 -0.07 10.53 -8.27
C GLU A 257 0.68 9.97 -9.50
N LEU A 258 1.98 9.64 -9.35
CA LEU A 258 2.82 9.07 -10.39
C LEU A 258 2.93 7.54 -10.33
N ASN A 259 2.28 6.86 -9.39
CA ASN A 259 2.51 5.44 -9.16
C ASN A 259 1.23 4.66 -8.88
#